data_AF-A0A0G4PQV7-F1
#
_entry.id   AF-A0A0G4PQV7-F1
#
_cell.length_a   1.000
_cell.length_b   1.000
_cell.length_c   1.000
_cell.angle_alpha   90.00
_cell.angle_beta   90.00
_cell.angle_gamma   90.00
#
_symmetry.space_group_name_H-M   'P 1'
#
loop_
_entity.id
_entity.type
_entity.pdbx_description
1 polymer ?
#
loop_
_entity_poly.entity_id
_entity_poly.type
_entity_poly.pdbx_seq_one_letter_code
_entity_poly.pdbx_strand_id
1 'polypeptide(L)'
;MVSQLVFAMHRLKPGGSIVLLLHRIESWDTVCILHAFNEFSDIQLYKHRKAHAIKSSFYLVAKRVNMEHHTARGSMGYWKSLWRYLTFEHFKEIPLGR
;
A
#
# COMPACT_ATOMS: atom_id res chain seq x y z
N MET A 1 -6.40 -0.87 -4.56
CA MET A 1 -5.36 -0.28 -3.68
C MET A 1 -4.13 -1.18 -3.57
N VAL A 2 -4.28 -2.45 -3.14
CA VAL A 2 -3.13 -3.35 -2.88
C VAL A 2 -2.26 -3.64 -4.12
N SER A 3 -2.86 -3.80 -5.31
CA SER A 3 -2.11 -3.97 -6.56
C SER A 3 -1.17 -2.79 -6.86
N GLN A 4 -1.70 -1.57 -6.79
CA GLN A 4 -0.93 -0.34 -7.00
C GLN A 4 0.22 -0.20 -5.99
N LEU A 5 -0.02 -0.57 -4.73
CA LEU A 5 1.00 -0.60 -3.69
C LEU A 5 2.13 -1.59 -4.03
N VAL A 6 1.80 -2.81 -4.42
CA VAL A 6 2.78 -3.84 -4.80
C VAL A 6 3.63 -3.37 -6.00
N PHE A 7 3.00 -2.79 -7.03
CA PHE A 7 3.74 -2.29 -8.19
C PHE A 7 4.65 -1.11 -7.86
N ALA A 8 4.18 -0.16 -7.04
CA ALA A 8 4.97 0.99 -6.61
C ALA A 8 6.20 0.55 -5.81
N MET A 9 6.01 -0.35 -4.84
CA MET A 9 7.09 -0.89 -3.99
C MET A 9 8.11 -1.68 -4.82
N HIS A 10 7.66 -2.46 -5.82
CA HIS A 10 8.57 -3.24 -6.68
C HIS A 10 9.47 -2.37 -7.56
N ARG A 11 8.99 -1.19 -7.99
CA ARG A 11 9.74 -0.28 -8.86
C ARG A 11 10.57 0.75 -8.09
N LEU A 12 10.53 0.68 -6.77
CA LEU A 12 11.20 1.65 -5.92
C LEU A 12 12.71 1.43 -5.95
N LYS A 13 13.46 2.49 -6.26
CA LYS A 13 14.92 2.50 -6.10
C LYS A 13 15.27 2.59 -4.62
N PRO A 14 16.43 2.05 -4.17
CA PRO A 14 16.90 2.22 -2.80
C PRO A 14 16.88 3.68 -2.36
N GLY A 15 16.28 3.97 -1.19
CA GLY A 15 16.13 5.34 -0.68
C GLY A 15 15.09 6.20 -1.43
N GLY A 16 14.32 5.61 -2.33
CA GLY A 16 13.28 6.29 -3.11
C GLY A 16 12.11 6.78 -2.26
N SER A 17 11.17 7.47 -2.92
CA SER A 17 9.95 8.00 -2.31
C SER A 17 8.71 7.49 -3.02
N ILE A 18 7.61 7.32 -2.29
CA ILE A 18 6.30 6.92 -2.80
C ILE A 18 5.25 7.91 -2.32
N VAL A 19 4.30 8.24 -3.19
CA VAL A 19 3.06 8.93 -2.83
C VAL A 19 1.89 7.98 -3.07
N LEU A 20 1.12 7.69 -2.02
CA LEU A 20 -0.05 6.80 -2.06
C LEU A 20 -1.32 7.58 -1.74
N LEU A 21 -2.37 7.39 -2.54
CA LEU A 21 -3.71 7.87 -2.21
C LEU A 21 -4.42 6.79 -1.36
N LEU A 22 -4.76 7.15 -0.13
CA LEU A 22 -5.47 6.30 0.83
C LEU A 22 -6.83 6.92 1.17
N HIS A 23 -7.71 6.11 1.76
CA HIS A 23 -9.06 6.50 2.15
C HIS A 23 -9.34 6.05 3.58
N ARG A 24 -10.10 6.84 4.35
CA ARG A 24 -10.54 6.53 5.73
C ARG A 24 -9.35 6.22 6.64
N ILE A 25 -8.74 7.26 7.19
CA ILE A 25 -7.55 7.15 8.06
C ILE A 25 -7.79 6.25 9.28
N GLU A 26 -9.05 6.19 9.73
CA GLU A 26 -9.55 5.39 10.85
C GLU A 26 -9.74 3.91 10.52
N SER A 27 -9.69 3.52 9.24
CA SER A 27 -9.82 2.12 8.86
C SER A 27 -8.58 1.32 9.26
N TRP A 28 -8.79 0.13 9.82
CA TRP A 28 -7.72 -0.72 10.31
C TRP A 28 -6.64 -1.00 9.25
N ASP A 29 -7.05 -1.33 8.02
CA ASP A 29 -6.13 -1.57 6.90
C ASP A 29 -5.23 -0.37 6.62
N THR A 30 -5.79 0.84 6.70
CA THR A 30 -5.04 2.08 6.48
C THR A 30 -4.06 2.33 7.62
N VAL A 31 -4.48 2.15 8.88
CA VAL A 31 -3.60 2.27 10.05
C VAL A 31 -2.45 1.27 9.97
N CYS A 32 -2.70 0.02 9.59
CA CYS A 32 -1.67 -0.99 9.38
C CYS A 32 -0.66 -0.59 8.30
N ILE A 33 -1.11 -0.01 7.18
CA ILE A 33 -0.22 0.52 6.13
C ILE A 33 0.62 1.67 6.68
N LEU A 34 0.00 2.64 7.36
CA LEU A 34 0.71 3.79 7.94
C LEU A 34 1.77 3.34 8.94
N HIS A 35 1.41 2.43 9.85
CA HIS A 35 2.31 1.86 10.84
C HIS A 35 3.49 1.14 10.16
N ALA A 36 3.21 0.27 9.18
CA ALA A 36 4.26 -0.42 8.44
C ALA A 36 5.24 0.57 7.79
N PHE A 37 4.74 1.56 7.04
CA PHE A 37 5.62 2.55 6.40
C PHE A 37 6.42 3.39 7.40
N ASN A 38 5.88 3.68 8.58
CA ASN A 38 6.60 4.41 9.64
C ASN A 38 7.85 3.67 10.12
N GLU A 39 7.87 2.33 10.07
CA GLU A 39 9.01 1.51 10.50
C GLU A 39 10.19 1.56 9.53
N PHE A 40 9.97 1.89 8.25
CA PHE A 40 11.01 1.78 7.22
C PHE A 40 11.10 3.00 6.29
N SER A 41 10.42 4.10 6.62
CA SER A 41 10.43 5.32 5.83
C SER A 41 10.01 6.53 6.66
N ASP A 42 10.33 7.72 6.17
CA ASP A 42 9.83 8.97 6.74
C ASP A 42 8.48 9.31 6.13
N ILE A 43 7.43 9.26 6.95
CA ILE A 43 6.06 9.45 6.48
C ILE A 43 5.53 10.86 6.77
N GLN A 44 4.74 11.39 5.84
CA GLN A 44 3.95 12.60 6.02
C GLN A 44 2.56 12.39 5.41
N LEU A 45 1.53 12.87 6.10
CA LEU A 45 0.15 12.82 5.60
C LEU A 45 -0.23 14.17 5.01
N TYR A 46 -0.79 14.17 3.80
CA TYR A 46 -1.20 15.37 3.09
C TYR A 46 -2.67 15.28 2.69
N LYS A 47 -3.46 16.29 3.06
CA LYS A 47 -4.84 16.45 2.61
C LYS A 47 -5.07 17.89 2.17
N HIS A 48 -5.59 18.07 0.96
CA HIS A 48 -5.89 19.41 0.46
C HIS A 48 -7.02 20.05 1.29
N ARG A 49 -6.82 21.29 1.77
CA ARG A 49 -7.75 21.99 2.70
C ARG A 49 -9.20 22.01 2.19
N LYS A 50 -9.42 22.25 0.90
CA LYS A 50 -10.76 22.28 0.27
C LYS A 50 -11.48 20.91 0.26
N ALA A 51 -10.74 19.81 0.36
CA ALA A 51 -11.29 18.45 0.35
C ALA A 51 -11.42 17.84 1.75
N HIS A 52 -11.02 18.58 2.80
CA HIS A 52 -10.91 18.07 4.16
C HIS A 52 -12.25 17.55 4.72
N ALA A 53 -13.34 18.28 4.45
CA ALA A 53 -14.69 17.96 4.93
C ALA A 53 -15.50 17.08 3.98
N ILE A 54 -15.08 16.91 2.71
CA ILE A 54 -15.91 16.30 1.66
C ILE A 54 -15.47 14.86 1.36
N LYS A 55 -14.16 14.57 1.41
CA LYS A 55 -13.61 13.27 1.04
C LYS A 55 -12.81 12.69 2.20
N SER A 56 -12.99 11.40 2.49
CA SER A 56 -12.15 10.65 3.44
C SER A 56 -10.78 10.30 2.86
N SER A 57 -10.45 10.77 1.66
CA SER A 57 -9.18 10.52 0.98
C SER A 57 -8.06 11.45 1.44
N PHE A 58 -6.84 10.92 1.54
CA PHE A 58 -5.63 11.68 1.85
C PHE A 58 -4.42 10.99 1.19
N TYR A 59 -3.32 11.73 1.06
CA TYR A 59 -2.08 11.19 0.53
C TYR A 59 -1.13 10.83 1.67
N LEU A 60 -0.56 9.63 1.61
CA LEU A 60 0.65 9.29 2.33
C LEU A 60 1.84 9.63 1.43
N VAL A 61 2.79 10.40 1.95
CA VAL A 61 4.09 10.67 1.34
C VAL A 61 5.14 9.93 2.16
N ALA A 62 5.73 8.89 1.61
CA ALA A 62 6.80 8.10 2.23
C ALA A 62 8.13 8.41 1.54
N LYS A 63 9.13 8.85 2.30
CA LYS A 63 10.47 9.23 1.79
C LYS A 63 11.54 8.30 2.36
N ARG A 64 12.68 8.22 1.68
CA ARG A 64 13.85 7.43 2.11
C ARG A 64 13.49 5.99 2.46
N VAL A 65 12.64 5.39 1.64
CA VAL A 65 12.12 4.04 1.89
C VAL A 65 13.27 3.04 1.89
N ASN A 66 13.43 2.34 3.01
CA ASN A 66 14.41 1.28 3.18
C ASN A 66 13.78 -0.09 2.89
N MET A 67 13.84 -0.52 1.63
CA MET A 67 13.32 -1.82 1.19
C MET A 67 14.06 -3.03 1.80
N GLU A 68 15.27 -2.82 2.33
CA GLU A 68 16.05 -3.86 2.98
C GLU A 68 15.64 -4.09 4.44
N HIS A 69 14.84 -3.17 5.02
CA HIS A 69 14.31 -3.31 6.37
C HIS A 69 13.41 -4.55 6.47
N HIS A 70 13.54 -5.29 7.57
CA HIS A 70 12.83 -6.55 7.77
C HIS A 70 11.29 -6.38 7.68
N THR A 71 10.76 -5.31 8.27
CA THR A 71 9.34 -4.94 8.15
C THR A 71 8.93 -4.68 6.71
N ALA A 72 9.75 -3.97 5.92
CA ALA A 72 9.45 -3.70 4.52
C ALA A 72 9.34 -4.99 3.69
N ARG A 73 10.28 -5.93 3.89
CA ARG A 73 10.26 -7.25 3.23
C ARG A 73 9.05 -8.07 3.65
N GLY A 74 8.74 -8.10 4.94
CA GLY A 74 7.56 -8.79 5.49
C GLY A 74 6.26 -8.24 4.93
N SER A 75 6.09 -6.90 4.98
CA SER A 75 4.91 -6.21 4.43
C SER A 75 4.78 -6.44 2.93
N MET A 76 5.86 -6.42 2.16
CA MET A 76 5.84 -6.71 0.73
C MET A 76 5.40 -8.15 0.43
N GLY A 77 5.85 -9.12 1.23
CA GLY A 77 5.37 -10.50 1.16
C GLY A 77 3.87 -10.60 1.42
N TYR A 78 3.40 -9.99 2.50
CA TYR A 78 1.98 -9.94 2.85
C TYR A 78 1.13 -9.30 1.75
N TRP A 79 1.50 -8.12 1.26
CA TRP A 79 0.73 -7.40 0.24
C TRP A 79 0.70 -8.13 -1.11
N LYS A 80 1.78 -8.82 -1.51
CA LYS A 80 1.76 -9.69 -2.71
C LYS A 80 0.76 -10.83 -2.54
N SER A 81 0.78 -11.51 -1.40
CA SER A 81 -0.15 -12.61 -1.09
C SER A 81 -1.59 -12.13 -1.04
N LEU A 82 -1.85 -11.00 -0.37
CA LEU A 82 -3.18 -10.39 -0.29
C LEU A 82 -3.68 -9.97 -1.67
N TRP A 83 -2.83 -9.36 -2.50
CA TRP A 83 -3.20 -8.99 -3.87
C TRP A 83 -3.57 -10.24 -4.69
N ARG A 84 -2.76 -11.30 -4.63
CA ARG A 84 -3.04 -12.55 -5.33
C ARG A 84 -4.35 -13.17 -4.88
N TYR A 85 -4.56 -13.25 -3.57
CA TYR A 85 -5.79 -13.77 -2.96
C TYR A 85 -7.01 -12.99 -3.45
N LEU A 86 -7.06 -11.67 -3.21
CA LEU A 86 -8.21 -10.84 -3.58
C LEU A 86 -8.48 -10.78 -5.09
N THR A 87 -7.45 -10.94 -5.92
CA THR A 87 -7.61 -10.89 -7.38
C THR A 87 -8.03 -12.23 -7.96
N PHE A 88 -7.50 -13.35 -7.46
CA PHE A 88 -7.60 -14.66 -8.12
C PHE A 88 -8.38 -15.71 -7.32
N GLU A 89 -8.79 -15.45 -6.09
CA GLU A 89 -9.57 -16.40 -5.28
C GLU A 89 -10.84 -16.87 -6.01
N HIS A 90 -11.52 -15.98 -6.74
CA HIS A 90 -12.74 -16.27 -7.48
C HIS A 90 -12.52 -16.85 -8.90
N PHE A 91 -11.26 -16.95 -9.37
CA PHE A 91 -10.93 -17.50 -10.70
C PHE A 91 -10.67 -19.02 -10.70
N LYS A 92 -10.94 -19.71 -9.59
CA LYS A 92 -10.68 -21.15 -9.44
C LYS A 92 -11.68 -22.07 -10.16
N GLU A 93 -12.71 -21.56 -10.83
CA GLU A 93 -13.68 -22.38 -11.55
C GLU A 93 -13.91 -21.90 -12.98
N ILE A 94 -12.96 -22.17 -13.87
CA ILE A 94 -13.28 -22.35 -15.28
C ILE A 94 -12.63 -23.67 -15.69
N PRO A 95 -13.39 -24.79 -15.76
CA PRO A 95 -12.88 -26.00 -16.36
C PRO A 95 -12.55 -25.64 -17.81
N LEU A 96 -11.28 -25.74 -18.19
CA LEU A 96 -10.91 -25.81 -19.59
C LEU A 96 -11.53 -27.10 -20.12
N GLY A 97 -12.66 -26.96 -20.83
CA GLY A 97 -13.30 -28.05 -21.55
C GLY A 97 -12.25 -28.76 -22.39
N ARG A 98 -12.16 -30.08 -22.21
CA ARG A 98 -11.39 -30.95 -23.11
C ARG A 98 -12.06 -31.01 -24.47
#